data_AF-A0A7X9C0L7-F1
#
_entry.id   AF-A0A7X9C0L7-F1
#
_cell.length_a   1.000
_cell.length_b   1.000
_cell.length_c   1.000
_cell.angle_alpha   90.00
_cell.angle_beta   90.00
_cell.angle_gamma   90.00
#
_symmetry.space_group_name_H-M   'P 1'
#
loop_
_entity.id
_entity.type
_entity.pdbx_description
1 polymer ?
#
loop_
_entity_poly.entity_id
_entity_poly.type
_entity_poly.pdbx_seq_one_letter_code
_entity_poly.pdbx_strand_id
1 'polypeptide(L)' 'MKIAISGKGGVGKTTFAANLAFWLGEQGFKVLAVDADPDASLGTVLGISQDVLQNLKPIVDMT' A
#
# COMPACT_ATOMS: atom_id res chain seq x y z
N MET A 1 -14.25 -5.50 5.59
CA MET A 1 -14.46 -4.09 5.16
C MET A 1 -13.62 -3.84 3.91
N LYS A 2 -14.08 -2.98 2.99
CA LYS A 2 -13.32 -2.59 1.78
C LYS A 2 -13.27 -1.07 1.73
N ILE A 3 -12.08 -0.48 1.57
CA ILE A 3 -11.86 0.97 1.56
C ILE A 3 -11.09 1.31 0.28
N ALA A 4 -11.53 2.33 -0.44
CA ALA A 4 -10.82 2.90 -1.59
C ALA A 4 -10.50 4.37 -1.29
N ILE A 5 -9.24 4.76 -1.52
CA ILE A 5 -8.76 6.13 -1.29
C ILE A 5 -8.43 6.74 -2.66
N SER A 6 -9.08 7.86 -2.99
CA SER A 6 -8.95 8.53 -4.28
C SER A 6 -8.85 10.05 -4.12
N GLY A 7 -8.47 10.75 -5.19
CA GLY A 7 -8.23 12.20 -5.20
C GLY A 7 -7.17 12.61 -6.23
N LYS A 8 -6.99 13.92 -6.42
CA LYS A 8 -6.03 14.50 -7.37
C LYS A 8 -4.58 14.07 -7.09
N GLY A 9 -3.70 14.17 -8.08
CA GLY A 9 -2.24 14.01 -7.87
C GLY A 9 -1.72 14.94 -6.78
N GLY A 10 -0.80 14.46 -5.94
CA GLY A 10 -0.14 15.25 -4.90
C GLY A 10 -0.93 15.52 -3.61
N VAL A 11 -2.20 15.09 -3.48
CA VAL A 11 -3.02 15.36 -2.27
C VAL A 11 -2.72 14.45 -1.06
N GLY A 12 -1.68 13.61 -1.12
CA GLY A 12 -1.26 12.75 0.00
C GLY A 12 -2.02 11.41 0.14
N LYS A 13 -2.68 10.93 -0.91
CA LYS A 13 -3.48 9.69 -0.89
C LYS A 13 -2.71 8.47 -0.39
N THR A 14 -1.53 8.24 -0.95
CA THR A 14 -0.68 7.09 -0.60
C THR A 14 -0.22 7.17 0.85
N THR A 15 0.14 8.37 1.31
CA THR A 15 0.50 8.63 2.71
C THR A 15 -0.66 8.30 3.66
N PHE A 16 -1.87 8.73 3.32
CA PHE A 16 -3.06 8.41 4.11
C PHE A 16 -3.37 6.90 4.07
N ALA A 17 -3.31 6.27 2.90
CA ALA A 17 -3.55 4.84 2.72
C ALA A 17 -2.59 3.97 3.52
N ALA A 18 -1.29 4.29 3.49
CA ALA A 18 -0.28 3.59 4.26
C ALA A 18 -0.52 3.70 5.78
N ASN A 19 -0.76 4.91 6.28
CA ASN A 19 -1.01 5.12 7.71
C ASN A 19 -2.30 4.44 8.18
N LEU A 20 -3.37 4.48 7.37
CA LEU A 20 -4.61 3.79 7.69
C LEU A 20 -4.39 2.27 7.73
N ALA A 21 -3.67 1.71 6.76
CA ALA A 21 -3.37 0.28 6.72
C ALA A 21 -2.51 -0.15 7.92
N PHE A 22 -1.49 0.63 8.25
CA PHE A 22 -0.64 0.42 9.43
C PHE A 22 -1.46 0.46 10.72
N TRP A 23 -2.26 1.50 10.92
CA TRP A 23 -3.08 1.66 12.11
C TRP A 23 -4.09 0.52 12.27
N LEU A 24 -4.75 0.10 11.19
CA LEU A 24 -5.66 -1.05 11.21
C LEU A 24 -4.93 -2.35 11.59
N GLY A 25 -3.69 -2.54 11.12
CA GLY A 25 -2.83 -3.65 11.54
C GLY A 25 -2.53 -3.63 13.03
N GLU A 26 -2.18 -2.46 13.57
CA GLU A 26 -1.95 -2.24 15.01
C GLU A 26 -3.21 -2.52 15.86
N GLN A 27 -4.40 -2.32 15.30
CA GLN A 27 -5.66 -2.69 15.96
C GLN A 27 -5.99 -4.20 15.87
N GLY A 28 -5.09 -5.01 15.30
CA GLY A 28 -5.26 -6.46 15.19
C GLY A 28 -6.07 -6.93 13.97
N PHE A 29 -6.39 -6.03 13.03
CA PHE A 29 -7.06 -6.43 11.79
C PHE A 29 -6.06 -7.05 10.82
N LYS A 30 -6.49 -8.11 10.12
CA LYS A 30 -5.76 -8.60 8.94
C LYS A 30 -6.00 -7.65 7.77
N VAL A 31 -4.98 -6.89 7.40
CA VAL A 31 -5.05 -5.87 6.35
C VAL A 31 -4.37 -6.36 5.08
N LEU A 32 -5.04 -6.20 3.95
CA LEU A 32 -4.46 -6.30 2.61
C LEU A 32 -4.41 -4.89 2.01
N ALA A 33 -3.21 -4.34 1.86
CA ALA A 33 -3.00 -3.05 1.25
C ALA A 33 -2.65 -3.25 -0.24
N VAL A 34 -3.32 -2.51 -1.13
CA VAL A 34 -3.15 -2.63 -2.58
C VAL A 34 -2.83 -1.25 -3.14
N ASP A 35 -1.73 -1.16 -3.90
CA ASP A 35 -1.41 0.03 -4.70
C ASP A 35 -1.91 -0.20 -6.13
N ALA A 36 -2.70 0.74 -6.62
CA ALA A 36 -3.23 0.73 -7.99
C ALA A 36 -2.61 1.84 -8.85
N ASP A 37 -1.61 2.55 -8.32
CA ASP A 37 -0.86 3.57 -9.04
C ASP A 37 0.33 2.91 -9.78
N PRO A 38 0.55 3.18 -11.09
CA PRO A 38 1.69 2.64 -11.83
C PRO A 38 3.06 2.99 -11.22
N ASP A 39 3.17 4.11 -10.48
CA ASP A 39 4.42 4.51 -9.82
C ASP A 39 4.68 3.76 -8.50
N ALA A 40 3.72 2.93 -8.05
CA ALA A 40 3.80 1.99 -6.91
C ALA A 40 4.64 2.47 -5.71
N SER A 41 4.11 3.41 -4.93
CA SER A 41 4.85 4.05 -3.82
C SER A 41 4.40 3.58 -2.43
N LEU A 42 3.29 2.84 -2.33
CA LEU A 42 2.70 2.44 -1.05
C LEU A 42 3.65 1.63 -0.16
N GLY A 43 4.37 0.67 -0.73
CA GLY A 43 5.30 -0.18 0.02
C GLY A 43 6.45 0.62 0.65
N THR A 44 6.99 1.59 -0.09
CA THR A 44 8.02 2.52 0.42
C THR A 44 7.47 3.35 1.59
N VAL A 45 6.25 3.87 1.47
CA VAL A 45 5.61 4.67 2.53
C VAL A 45 5.27 3.83 3.77
N LEU A 46 4.99 2.54 3.59
CA LEU A 46 4.83 1.57 4.69
C LEU A 46 6.16 1.19 5.36
N GLY A 47 7.30 1.67 4.86
CA GLY A 47 8.63 1.39 5.42
C GLY A 47 9.21 0.05 4.98
N ILE A 48 8.70 -0.55 3.90
CA ILE A 48 9.29 -1.76 3.32
C ILE A 48 10.62 -1.39 2.67
N SER A 49 11.66 -2.18 2.94
CA SER A 49 12.99 -1.94 2.42
C SER A 49 13.05 -2.15 0.90
N GLN A 50 13.94 -1.40 0.23
CA GLN A 50 14.03 -1.40 -1.23
C GLN A 50 14.40 -2.76 -1.81
N ASP A 51 15.22 -3.55 -1.10
CA ASP A 51 15.58 -4.91 -1.48
C ASP A 51 14.36 -5.84 -1.50
N VAL A 52 13.41 -5.69 -0.57
CA VAL A 52 12.17 -6.46 -0.56
C VAL A 52 11.26 -5.99 -1.71
N LEU A 53 11.13 -4.68 -1.91
CA LEU A 53 10.29 -4.10 -2.96
C LEU A 53 10.71 -4.54 -4.37
N GLN A 54 12.01 -4.60 -4.64
CA GLN A 54 12.54 -5.04 -5.94
C GLN A 54 12.24 -6.51 -6.27
N ASN A 55 11.97 -7.32 -5.24
CA ASN A 55 11.65 -8.74 -5.38
C ASN A 55 10.14 -9.02 -5.32
N LEU A 56 9.30 -7.98 -5.20
CA LEU A 56 7.85 -8.15 -5.25
C LEU A 56 7.42 -8.60 -6.64
N LYS A 57 6.71 -9.73 -6.69
CA LYS A 57 6.02 -10.16 -7.91
C LYS A 57 4.66 -9.46 -8.00
N PRO A 58 4.26 -8.99 -9.19
CA PRO A 58 2.87 -8.65 -9.44
C PRO A 58 1.94 -9.81 -9.07
N ILE A 59 0.77 -9.52 -8.49
CA ILE A 59 -0.22 -10.55 -8.13
C ILE A 59 -0.60 -11.43 -9.31
N VAL A 60 -0.64 -10.87 -10.52
CA VAL A 60 -0.94 -11.60 -11.77
C VAL A 60 0.11 -12.66 -12.11
N ASP A 61 1.33 -12.54 -11.60
CA ASP A 61 2.44 -13.46 -11.83
C ASP A 61 2.61 -14.50 -10.69
N MET A 62 1.71 -14.50 -9.70
CA MET A 62 1.77 -15.40 -8.53
C MET A 62 0.94 -16.69 -8.68
N THR A 63 0.26 -16.86 -9.82
CA THR A 63 -0.48 -18.08 -10.21
C THR A 63 0.30 -18.90 -11.21
#